data_AF-A0A7S2W7J9-F1
#
_entry.id   AF-A0A7S2W7J9-F1
#
_cell.length_a   1.000
_cell.length_b   1.000
_cell.length_c   1.000
_cell.angle_alpha   90.00
_cell.angle_beta   90.00
_cell.angle_gamma   90.00
#
_symmetry.space_group_name_H-M   'P 1'
#
loop_
_entity.id
_entity.type
_entity.pdbx_description
1 polymer ?
#
loop_
_entity_poly.entity_id
_entity_poly.type
_entity_poly.pdbx_seq_one_letter_code
_entity_poly.pdbx_strand_id
1 'polypeptide(L)'
;PNMPWLVLDKTLLFHVPRCGGTSITRHHQVGTKAQTGLNLYYKFGLEYYYYRYALLEHSNFPLITYENALAVLQIVIGVFVYSFIKPHIAAPYVMWSMGMVIFTMSTFVWTAPVTMRNNMLRWLLMMFQSKVLCGFGGETKYMTGTNDKAYLFHITAKRAIKYGYVTLEQTKRCGFSIVRNPYSRMVSMYEYNKFPCESFEHFVKGFYKDYCNIYIGKKSSECKDIYCHILPMHEYTHMEGKQIVSCIIKQEFLKSLIEDDWKGSKVPNHVKEALAGIPHKNQRDRKRSWQEYYTQSTMSMVYEMYWQDFEIFGYDISIPERNDLVVPCVITTSATLLRKISLKAEENGELTQELDELGGSTTLATPLTQDQNNECLSEVQVKCDKPSYTHEEAQVEISVAGDSTIEGTSHETQVGLVHDSVFVLSQQEPTPNV
;
A
#
# COMPACT_ATOMS: atom_id res chain seq x y z
N PRO A 1 -18.29 26.44 9.38
CA PRO A 1 -19.25 26.09 8.30
C PRO A 1 -19.31 24.57 8.08
N ASN A 2 -20.28 23.96 8.79
CA ASN A 2 -20.93 22.65 8.63
C ASN A 2 -20.05 21.38 8.55
N MET A 3 -19.43 21.01 9.69
CA MET A 3 -18.65 19.79 9.88
C MET A 3 -19.51 18.60 10.33
N PRO A 4 -19.46 17.49 9.61
CA PRO A 4 -19.38 16.19 10.24
C PRO A 4 -18.29 15.36 9.55
N TRP A 5 -17.30 14.93 10.33
CA TRP A 5 -16.30 13.96 9.89
C TRP A 5 -16.51 12.63 10.59
N LEU A 6 -16.38 11.58 9.75
CA LEU A 6 -16.28 10.12 9.87
C LEU A 6 -16.63 9.33 11.13
N VAL A 7 -16.75 9.90 12.33
CA VAL A 7 -17.03 9.13 13.54
C VAL A 7 -17.90 9.93 14.53
N LEU A 8 -17.44 11.11 14.98
CA LEU A 8 -18.07 11.91 16.06
C LEU A 8 -17.95 13.44 15.86
N ASP A 9 -18.25 13.97 14.66
CA ASP A 9 -18.24 15.41 14.30
C ASP A 9 -16.92 16.20 14.52
N LYS A 10 -15.94 15.58 15.18
CA LYS A 10 -14.64 16.15 15.59
C LYS A 10 -13.46 15.24 15.29
N THR A 11 -13.70 14.06 14.71
CA THR A 11 -12.68 13.03 14.48
C THR A 11 -12.66 12.63 13.01
N LEU A 12 -11.47 12.64 12.41
CA LEU A 12 -11.23 12.37 11.00
C LEU A 12 -10.36 11.12 10.87
N LEU A 13 -10.94 10.00 10.42
CA LEU A 13 -10.18 8.76 10.21
C LEU A 13 -9.59 8.75 8.79
N PHE A 14 -8.26 8.70 8.69
CA PHE A 14 -7.57 8.32 7.46
C PHE A 14 -7.37 6.80 7.47
N HIS A 15 -8.27 6.11 6.77
CA HIS A 15 -8.36 4.65 6.85
C HIS A 15 -7.30 3.97 5.97
N VAL A 16 -6.24 3.53 6.65
CA VAL A 16 -5.24 2.63 6.08
C VAL A 16 -5.88 1.28 5.78
N PRO A 17 -5.82 0.79 4.52
CA PRO A 17 -6.42 -0.48 4.16
C PRO A 17 -5.95 -1.63 5.06
N ARG A 18 -6.91 -2.47 5.47
CA ARG A 18 -6.69 -3.68 6.28
C ARG A 18 -6.17 -3.44 7.70
N CYS A 19 -6.31 -2.23 8.22
CA CYS A 19 -5.92 -1.84 9.58
C CYS A 19 -7.13 -1.60 10.52
N GLY A 20 -8.30 -2.18 10.23
CA GLY A 20 -9.46 -2.18 11.13
C GLY A 20 -10.42 -0.99 11.03
N GLY A 21 -10.23 -0.05 10.10
CA GLY A 21 -11.11 1.12 9.96
C GLY A 21 -12.55 0.78 9.56
N THR A 22 -12.79 -0.34 8.87
CA THR A 22 -14.14 -0.81 8.54
C THR A 22 -15.02 -1.06 9.77
N SER A 23 -14.45 -1.59 10.86
CA SER A 23 -15.21 -1.79 12.11
C SER A 23 -15.65 -0.45 12.71
N ILE A 24 -14.77 0.55 12.65
CA ILE A 24 -15.02 1.90 13.15
C ILE A 24 -16.15 2.55 12.36
N THR A 25 -16.10 2.48 11.04
CA THR A 25 -17.10 3.15 10.19
C THR A 25 -18.47 2.52 10.31
N ARG A 26 -18.55 1.19 10.50
CA ARG A 26 -19.81 0.50 10.82
C ARG A 26 -20.32 0.88 12.20
N HIS A 27 -19.46 0.88 13.21
CA HIS A 27 -19.84 1.23 14.58
C HIS A 27 -20.45 2.62 14.66
N HIS A 28 -19.88 3.57 13.91
CA HIS A 28 -20.36 4.96 13.87
C HIS A 28 -21.41 5.26 12.78
N GLN A 29 -21.93 4.22 12.13
CA GLN A 29 -22.97 4.32 11.09
C GLN A 29 -22.64 5.36 10.01
N VAL A 30 -21.38 5.39 9.58
CA VAL A 30 -20.88 6.39 8.60
C VAL A 30 -21.70 6.36 7.32
N GLY A 31 -22.16 5.18 6.89
CA GLY A 31 -23.00 5.07 5.70
C GLY A 31 -24.34 5.78 5.84
N THR A 32 -25.06 5.54 6.92
CA THR A 32 -26.33 6.20 7.21
C THR A 32 -26.15 7.71 7.40
N LYS A 33 -25.10 8.13 8.12
CA LYS A 33 -24.76 9.55 8.28
C LYS A 33 -24.42 10.23 6.94
N ALA A 34 -23.70 9.54 6.07
CA ALA A 34 -23.35 10.04 4.73
C ALA A 34 -24.56 10.25 3.83
N GLN A 35 -25.64 9.50 4.03
CA GLN A 35 -26.90 9.67 3.30
C GLN A 35 -27.75 10.85 3.80
N THR A 36 -27.44 11.41 4.98
CA THR A 36 -28.26 12.46 5.58
C THR A 36 -28.15 13.77 4.79
N GLY A 37 -29.30 14.29 4.35
CA GLY A 37 -29.38 15.51 3.53
C GLY A 37 -29.16 15.29 2.03
N LEU A 38 -28.86 14.06 1.60
CA LEU A 38 -28.74 13.73 0.17
C LEU A 38 -30.10 13.49 -0.49
N ASN A 39 -30.17 13.73 -1.80
CA ASN A 39 -31.34 13.38 -2.60
C ASN A 39 -31.43 11.86 -2.81
N LEU A 40 -32.57 11.37 -3.31
CA LEU A 40 -32.84 9.94 -3.45
C LEU A 40 -31.82 9.22 -4.34
N TYR A 41 -31.34 9.87 -5.40
CA TYR A 41 -30.35 9.30 -6.33
C TYR A 41 -29.02 9.01 -5.63
N TYR A 42 -28.47 9.99 -4.92
CA TYR A 42 -27.20 9.81 -4.20
C TYR A 42 -27.34 8.88 -2.99
N LYS A 43 -28.49 8.91 -2.30
CA LYS A 43 -28.80 7.95 -1.23
C LYS A 43 -28.76 6.52 -1.75
N PHE A 44 -29.46 6.24 -2.85
CA PHE A 44 -29.45 4.93 -3.48
C PHE A 44 -28.04 4.51 -3.92
N GLY A 45 -27.27 5.44 -4.50
CA GLY A 45 -25.89 5.16 -4.89
C GLY A 45 -24.97 4.80 -3.73
N LEU A 46 -25.06 5.51 -2.60
CA LEU A 46 -24.31 5.17 -1.40
C LEU A 46 -24.78 3.85 -0.78
N GLU A 47 -26.09 3.61 -0.72
CA GLU A 47 -26.64 2.34 -0.22
C GLU A 47 -26.12 1.16 -1.05
N TYR A 48 -26.16 1.28 -2.38
CA TYR A 48 -25.60 0.29 -3.29
C TYR A 48 -24.08 0.12 -3.10
N TYR A 49 -23.33 1.21 -2.91
CA TYR A 49 -21.90 1.15 -2.60
C TYR A 49 -21.63 0.33 -1.33
N TYR A 50 -22.33 0.61 -0.23
CA TYR A 50 -22.15 -0.11 1.03
C TYR A 50 -22.59 -1.58 0.94
N TYR A 51 -23.67 -1.86 0.21
CA TYR A 51 -24.09 -3.23 -0.10
C TYR A 51 -22.98 -4.00 -0.84
N ARG A 52 -22.42 -3.43 -1.91
CA ARG A 52 -21.31 -4.06 -2.66
C ARG A 52 -20.07 -4.22 -1.81
N TYR A 53 -19.74 -3.20 -1.00
CA TYR A 53 -18.60 -3.25 -0.10
C TYR A 53 -18.75 -4.37 0.93
N ALA A 54 -19.92 -4.52 1.54
CA ALA A 54 -20.21 -5.59 2.48
C ALA A 54 -20.11 -6.98 1.83
N LEU A 55 -20.61 -7.16 0.60
CA LEU A 55 -20.43 -8.42 -0.13
C LEU A 55 -18.96 -8.77 -0.34
N LEU A 56 -18.16 -7.80 -0.79
CA LEU A 56 -16.74 -7.98 -1.05
C LEU A 56 -15.91 -8.22 0.22
N GLU A 57 -16.43 -7.88 1.39
CA GLU A 57 -15.80 -8.23 2.66
C GLU A 57 -15.90 -9.73 2.99
N HIS A 58 -16.95 -10.38 2.51
CA HIS A 58 -17.26 -11.78 2.78
C HIS A 58 -16.84 -12.72 1.65
N SER A 59 -16.90 -12.27 0.38
CA SER A 59 -16.53 -13.08 -0.77
C SER A 59 -15.86 -12.25 -1.87
N ASN A 60 -14.77 -12.80 -2.41
CA ASN A 60 -14.07 -12.23 -3.57
C ASN A 60 -14.88 -12.33 -4.86
N PHE A 61 -15.72 -13.36 -4.96
CA PHE A 61 -16.56 -13.65 -6.13
C PHE A 61 -17.97 -14.00 -5.61
N PRO A 62 -18.78 -12.99 -5.24
CA PRO A 62 -20.07 -13.21 -4.61
C PRO A 62 -21.06 -13.80 -5.63
N LEU A 63 -21.47 -15.04 -5.41
CA LEU A 63 -22.47 -15.71 -6.26
C LEU A 63 -23.92 -15.37 -5.87
N ILE A 64 -24.15 -15.08 -4.59
CA ILE A 64 -25.48 -14.76 -4.06
C ILE A 64 -25.56 -13.24 -3.90
N THR A 65 -26.15 -12.59 -4.91
CA THR A 65 -26.29 -11.13 -4.99
C THR A 65 -27.64 -10.77 -5.62
N TYR A 66 -28.14 -9.56 -5.36
CA TYR A 66 -29.34 -9.04 -6.01
C TYR A 66 -29.18 -8.94 -7.54
N GLU A 67 -27.98 -8.63 -8.01
CA GLU A 67 -27.62 -8.55 -9.43
C GLU A 67 -27.69 -9.93 -10.09
N ASN A 68 -27.22 -10.97 -9.40
CA ASN A 68 -27.31 -12.34 -9.91
C ASN A 68 -28.75 -12.86 -9.86
N ALA A 69 -29.53 -12.50 -8.84
CA ALA A 69 -30.95 -12.81 -8.81
C ALA A 69 -31.69 -12.12 -9.98
N LEU A 70 -31.36 -10.86 -10.27
CA LEU A 70 -31.89 -10.13 -11.43
C LEU A 70 -31.45 -10.77 -12.76
N ALA A 71 -30.19 -11.20 -12.87
CA ALA A 71 -29.67 -11.90 -14.04
C ALA A 71 -30.43 -13.21 -14.30
N VAL A 72 -30.64 -14.02 -13.27
CA VAL A 72 -31.44 -15.26 -13.35
C VAL A 72 -32.87 -14.95 -13.75
N LEU A 73 -33.50 -13.94 -13.13
CA LEU A 73 -34.85 -13.53 -13.47
C LEU A 73 -34.97 -13.09 -14.93
N GLN A 74 -34.02 -12.29 -15.44
CA GLN A 74 -33.97 -11.90 -16.85
C GLN A 74 -33.84 -13.11 -17.77
N ILE A 75 -33.01 -14.10 -17.39
CA ILE A 75 -32.83 -15.31 -18.18
C ILE A 75 -34.13 -16.13 -18.23
N VAL A 76 -34.79 -16.31 -17.08
CA VAL A 76 -36.06 -17.04 -16.97
C VAL A 76 -37.16 -16.37 -17.77
N ILE A 77 -37.29 -15.04 -17.69
CA ILE A 77 -38.26 -14.30 -18.50
C ILE A 77 -37.91 -14.43 -19.99
N GLY A 78 -36.63 -14.38 -20.36
CA GLY A 78 -36.19 -14.62 -21.74
C GLY A 78 -36.62 -16.00 -22.25
N VAL A 79 -36.48 -17.05 -21.44
CA VAL A 79 -36.97 -18.40 -21.77
C VAL A 79 -38.49 -18.40 -21.94
N PHE A 80 -39.23 -17.78 -21.03
CA PHE A 80 -40.68 -17.65 -21.16
C PHE A 80 -41.09 -16.92 -22.45
N VAL A 81 -40.48 -15.77 -22.75
CA VAL A 81 -40.77 -15.01 -23.98
C VAL A 81 -40.46 -15.86 -25.22
N TYR A 82 -39.34 -16.58 -25.24
CA TYR A 82 -38.97 -17.48 -26.34
C TYR A 82 -39.99 -18.61 -26.54
N SER A 83 -40.46 -19.22 -25.45
CA SER A 83 -41.38 -20.36 -25.50
C SER A 83 -42.82 -19.99 -25.83
N PHE A 84 -43.30 -18.81 -25.40
CA PHE A 84 -44.72 -18.46 -25.48
C PHE A 84 -45.04 -17.33 -26.46
N ILE A 85 -44.05 -16.56 -26.91
CA ILE A 85 -44.24 -15.43 -27.82
C ILE A 85 -43.58 -15.75 -29.17
N LYS A 86 -44.39 -15.77 -30.23
CA LYS A 86 -44.08 -16.16 -31.63
C LYS A 86 -42.68 -15.74 -32.15
N PRO A 87 -42.11 -16.47 -33.13
CA PRO A 87 -40.69 -16.85 -33.15
C PRO A 87 -39.67 -15.80 -33.67
N HIS A 88 -40.08 -14.56 -33.93
CA HIS A 88 -39.22 -13.54 -34.57
C HIS A 88 -38.92 -12.34 -33.68
N ILE A 89 -38.73 -12.56 -32.38
CA ILE A 89 -38.44 -11.47 -31.45
C ILE A 89 -37.00 -11.62 -30.97
N ALA A 90 -36.19 -10.59 -31.18
CA ALA A 90 -34.80 -10.53 -30.68
C ALA A 90 -34.74 -10.48 -29.13
N ALA A 91 -35.86 -10.21 -28.47
CA ALA A 91 -35.96 -9.95 -27.05
C ALA A 91 -35.41 -11.07 -26.15
N PRO A 92 -35.74 -12.37 -26.31
CA PRO A 92 -35.14 -13.45 -25.50
C PRO A 92 -33.62 -13.45 -25.52
N TYR A 93 -33.02 -13.29 -26.69
CA TYR A 93 -31.57 -13.29 -26.86
C TYR A 93 -30.92 -12.06 -26.20
N VAL A 94 -31.56 -10.90 -26.30
CA VAL A 94 -31.12 -9.69 -25.59
C VAL A 94 -31.20 -9.89 -24.08
N MET A 95 -32.30 -10.47 -23.58
CA MET A 95 -32.49 -10.72 -22.15
C MET A 95 -31.48 -11.74 -21.60
N TRP A 96 -31.20 -12.82 -22.34
CA TRP A 96 -30.16 -13.79 -21.99
C TRP A 96 -28.78 -13.14 -21.98
N SER A 97 -28.46 -12.39 -23.03
CA SER A 97 -27.16 -11.70 -23.13
C SER A 97 -26.98 -10.69 -22.00
N MET A 98 -28.00 -9.91 -21.68
CA MET A 98 -27.96 -8.96 -20.57
C MET A 98 -27.85 -9.65 -19.21
N GLY A 99 -28.59 -10.74 -18.98
CA GLY A 99 -28.46 -11.55 -17.77
C GLY A 99 -27.04 -12.08 -17.61
N MET A 100 -26.46 -12.65 -18.67
CA MET A 100 -25.07 -13.15 -18.65
C MET A 100 -24.04 -12.05 -18.42
N VAL A 101 -24.22 -10.87 -19.02
CA VAL A 101 -23.36 -9.70 -18.79
C VAL A 101 -23.47 -9.23 -17.35
N ILE A 102 -24.68 -9.09 -16.79
CA ILE A 102 -24.88 -8.68 -15.40
C ILE A 102 -24.22 -9.67 -14.44
N PHE A 103 -24.42 -10.97 -14.65
CA PHE A 103 -23.79 -12.01 -13.85
C PHE A 103 -22.26 -11.92 -13.91
N THR A 104 -21.70 -11.87 -15.12
CA THR A 104 -20.25 -11.83 -15.34
C THR A 104 -19.63 -10.58 -14.73
N MET A 105 -20.24 -9.44 -15.00
CA MET A 105 -19.76 -8.14 -14.52
C MET A 105 -19.83 -8.05 -13.00
N SER A 106 -20.96 -8.42 -12.38
CA SER A 106 -21.14 -8.29 -10.94
C SER A 106 -20.38 -9.35 -10.13
N THR A 107 -20.18 -10.55 -10.68
CA THR A 107 -19.54 -11.67 -9.96
C THR A 107 -18.04 -11.72 -10.15
N PHE A 108 -17.53 -11.35 -11.34
CA PHE A 108 -16.11 -11.51 -11.65
C PHE A 108 -15.41 -10.18 -11.90
N VAL A 109 -15.97 -9.31 -12.76
CA VAL A 109 -15.26 -8.09 -13.20
C VAL A 109 -15.23 -7.04 -12.09
N TRP A 110 -16.40 -6.62 -11.59
CA TRP A 110 -16.59 -5.58 -10.57
C TRP A 110 -16.37 -6.11 -9.14
N THR A 111 -15.31 -6.89 -8.97
CA THR A 111 -14.84 -7.41 -7.70
C THR A 111 -13.52 -6.77 -7.30
N ALA A 112 -13.18 -6.83 -6.02
CA ALA A 112 -11.92 -6.28 -5.53
C ALA A 112 -10.68 -6.92 -6.21
N PRO A 113 -10.56 -8.25 -6.34
CA PRO A 113 -9.38 -8.85 -6.98
C PRO A 113 -9.21 -8.44 -8.44
N VAL A 114 -10.28 -8.34 -9.24
CA VAL A 114 -10.17 -8.03 -10.67
C VAL A 114 -10.09 -6.54 -10.91
N THR A 115 -11.08 -5.77 -10.44
CA THR A 115 -11.12 -4.32 -10.70
C THR A 115 -9.96 -3.61 -10.01
N MET A 116 -9.64 -3.96 -8.77
CA MET A 116 -8.67 -3.16 -8.01
C MET A 116 -7.22 -3.47 -8.36
N ARG A 117 -6.92 -4.68 -8.85
CA ARG A 117 -5.56 -5.04 -9.31
C ARG A 117 -5.31 -4.65 -10.77
N ASN A 118 -6.35 -4.35 -11.55
CA ASN A 118 -6.21 -3.86 -12.92
C ASN A 118 -6.43 -2.34 -12.99
N ASN A 119 -5.35 -1.58 -13.23
CA ASN A 119 -5.40 -0.11 -13.26
C ASN A 119 -6.42 0.44 -14.27
N MET A 120 -6.56 -0.18 -15.44
CA MET A 120 -7.50 0.26 -16.47
C MET A 120 -8.95 0.07 -16.00
N LEU A 121 -9.31 -1.12 -15.50
CA LEU A 121 -10.66 -1.38 -14.98
C LEU A 121 -10.98 -0.47 -13.78
N ARG A 122 -10.02 -0.26 -12.89
CA ARG A 122 -10.14 0.66 -11.75
C ARG A 122 -10.46 2.07 -12.21
N TRP A 123 -9.72 2.57 -13.20
CA TRP A 123 -9.93 3.90 -13.78
C TRP A 123 -11.27 4.01 -14.50
N LEU A 124 -11.65 3.01 -15.30
CA LEU A 124 -12.95 2.97 -15.98
C LEU A 124 -14.11 3.00 -14.97
N LEU A 125 -14.03 2.22 -13.89
CA LEU A 125 -15.04 2.23 -12.83
C LEU A 125 -15.16 3.62 -12.19
N MET A 126 -14.03 4.24 -11.83
CA MET A 126 -14.02 5.58 -11.23
C MET A 126 -14.59 6.63 -12.18
N MET A 127 -14.24 6.60 -13.46
CA MET A 127 -14.76 7.51 -14.49
C MET A 127 -16.25 7.30 -14.71
N PHE A 128 -16.70 6.05 -14.78
CA PHE A 128 -18.11 5.73 -14.95
C PHE A 128 -18.93 6.23 -13.77
N GLN A 129 -18.53 5.92 -12.53
CA GLN A 129 -19.26 6.36 -11.33
C GLN A 129 -19.27 7.89 -11.18
N SER A 130 -18.14 8.55 -11.44
CA SER A 130 -18.00 9.98 -11.22
C SER A 130 -18.58 10.85 -12.35
N LYS A 131 -18.35 10.49 -13.62
CA LYS A 131 -18.74 11.30 -14.78
C LYS A 131 -20.04 10.82 -15.41
N VAL A 132 -20.20 9.53 -15.64
CA VAL A 132 -21.38 8.98 -16.31
C VAL A 132 -22.57 8.91 -15.35
N LEU A 133 -22.33 8.45 -14.12
CA LEU A 133 -23.34 8.40 -13.06
C LEU A 133 -23.29 9.64 -12.14
N CYS A 134 -22.67 10.73 -12.58
CA CYS A 134 -22.68 12.03 -11.89
C CYS A 134 -22.36 12.00 -10.38
N GLY A 135 -21.37 11.19 -9.98
CA GLY A 135 -20.95 11.05 -8.57
C GLY A 135 -21.74 10.00 -7.79
N PHE A 136 -22.33 9.03 -8.48
CA PHE A 136 -23.08 7.95 -7.86
C PHE A 136 -22.23 7.17 -6.86
N GLY A 137 -22.69 7.16 -5.60
CA GLY A 137 -22.03 6.43 -4.52
C GLY A 137 -20.75 7.07 -3.99
N GLY A 138 -20.56 8.39 -4.13
CA GLY A 138 -19.48 9.13 -3.51
C GLY A 138 -19.98 10.27 -2.61
N GLU A 139 -19.37 10.42 -1.43
CA GLU A 139 -19.62 11.54 -0.51
C GLU A 139 -18.31 12.00 0.13
N THR A 140 -17.87 13.21 -0.22
CA THR A 140 -16.58 13.77 0.22
C THR A 140 -16.59 14.21 1.67
N LYS A 141 -17.73 14.68 2.18
CA LYS A 141 -17.93 15.13 3.57
C LYS A 141 -17.67 14.03 4.59
N TYR A 142 -17.96 12.78 4.23
CA TYR A 142 -17.68 11.61 5.06
C TYR A 142 -16.53 10.76 4.51
N MET A 143 -15.80 11.26 3.51
CA MET A 143 -14.75 10.56 2.77
C MET A 143 -15.11 9.08 2.51
N THR A 144 -16.30 8.85 1.98
CA THR A 144 -16.78 7.49 1.68
C THR A 144 -17.22 7.38 0.23
N GLY A 145 -17.19 6.16 -0.30
CA GLY A 145 -17.50 5.93 -1.70
C GLY A 145 -16.31 6.13 -2.63
N THR A 146 -16.62 6.52 -3.87
CA THR A 146 -15.64 6.70 -4.95
C THR A 146 -15.96 7.95 -5.77
N ASN A 147 -14.94 8.63 -6.29
CA ASN A 147 -15.08 9.69 -7.28
C ASN A 147 -13.97 9.63 -8.35
N ASP A 148 -13.82 10.68 -9.16
CA ASP A 148 -12.81 10.74 -10.23
C ASP A 148 -11.37 10.88 -9.72
N LYS A 149 -11.17 11.12 -8.42
CA LYS A 149 -9.86 11.31 -7.79
C LYS A 149 -9.39 10.09 -7.02
N ALA A 150 -10.29 9.43 -6.28
CA ALA A 150 -9.93 8.30 -5.43
C ALA A 150 -11.12 7.43 -5.01
N TYR A 151 -10.80 6.26 -4.46
CA TYR A 151 -11.63 5.61 -3.44
C TYR A 151 -11.53 6.45 -2.17
N LEU A 152 -12.56 7.25 -1.89
CA LEU A 152 -12.55 8.22 -0.80
C LEU A 152 -12.30 7.53 0.55
N PHE A 153 -12.80 6.30 0.70
CA PHE A 153 -12.62 5.50 1.90
C PHE A 153 -11.16 5.11 2.21
N HIS A 154 -10.27 5.19 1.23
CA HIS A 154 -8.84 4.88 1.37
C HIS A 154 -7.97 6.01 0.82
N ILE A 155 -8.45 7.25 0.92
CA ILE A 155 -7.66 8.41 0.54
C ILE A 155 -6.57 8.70 1.58
N THR A 156 -5.39 9.08 1.11
CA THR A 156 -4.31 9.49 2.01
C THR A 156 -4.53 10.91 2.53
N ALA A 157 -3.96 11.25 3.69
CA ALA A 157 -4.05 12.61 4.23
C ALA A 157 -3.49 13.67 3.27
N LYS A 158 -2.32 13.42 2.67
CA LYS A 158 -1.73 14.29 1.65
C LYS A 158 -2.69 14.55 0.48
N ARG A 159 -3.42 13.53 0.03
CA ARG A 159 -4.35 13.63 -1.10
C ARG A 159 -5.65 14.32 -0.73
N ALA A 160 -6.18 14.05 0.46
CA ALA A 160 -7.36 14.73 0.96
C ALA A 160 -7.10 16.24 1.09
N ILE A 161 -5.90 16.64 1.49
CA ILE A 161 -5.45 18.04 1.50
C ILE A 161 -5.31 18.59 0.08
N LYS A 162 -4.57 17.87 -0.80
CA LYS A 162 -4.34 18.27 -2.20
C LYS A 162 -5.64 18.55 -2.97
N TYR A 163 -6.69 17.78 -2.73
CA TYR A 163 -7.98 17.95 -3.41
C TYR A 163 -8.97 18.84 -2.66
N GLY A 164 -8.56 19.45 -1.54
CA GLY A 164 -9.39 20.37 -0.77
C GLY A 164 -10.57 19.69 -0.05
N TYR A 165 -10.50 18.38 0.21
CA TYR A 165 -11.51 17.70 1.02
C TYR A 165 -11.35 18.07 2.49
N VAL A 166 -10.11 18.24 2.95
CA VAL A 166 -9.79 18.69 4.31
C VAL A 166 -8.63 19.67 4.26
N THR A 167 -8.54 20.54 5.26
CA THR A 167 -7.37 21.40 5.45
C THR A 167 -6.26 20.69 6.21
N LEU A 168 -5.03 21.18 6.10
CA LEU A 168 -3.91 20.69 6.90
C LEU A 168 -4.16 20.87 8.40
N GLU A 169 -4.77 21.98 8.81
CA GLU A 169 -5.12 22.25 10.21
C GLU A 169 -6.13 21.22 10.74
N GLN A 170 -7.20 20.95 9.98
CA GLN A 170 -8.17 19.91 10.35
C GLN A 170 -7.52 18.53 10.47
N THR A 171 -6.61 18.20 9.55
CA THR A 171 -5.85 16.93 9.59
C THR A 171 -5.01 16.84 10.87
N LYS A 172 -4.28 17.89 11.23
CA LYS A 172 -3.44 17.92 12.43
C LYS A 172 -4.24 17.93 13.73
N ARG A 173 -5.43 18.53 13.73
CA ARG A 173 -6.27 18.67 14.93
C ARG A 173 -7.15 17.45 15.19
N CYS A 174 -7.74 16.90 14.13
CA CYS A 174 -8.80 15.89 14.21
C CYS A 174 -8.43 14.55 13.54
N GLY A 175 -7.37 14.53 12.74
CA GLY A 175 -6.96 13.37 11.95
C GLY A 175 -6.34 12.27 12.78
N PHE A 176 -6.77 11.02 12.60
CA PHE A 176 -6.06 9.87 13.15
C PHE A 176 -6.05 8.70 12.17
N SER A 177 -5.14 7.77 12.39
CA SER A 177 -5.04 6.54 11.62
C SER A 177 -4.73 5.35 12.52
N ILE A 178 -5.19 4.18 12.08
CA ILE A 178 -4.73 2.90 12.63
C ILE A 178 -3.79 2.28 11.62
N VAL A 179 -2.61 1.91 12.08
CA VAL A 179 -1.58 1.18 11.32
C VAL A 179 -1.44 -0.23 11.87
N ARG A 180 -0.75 -1.10 11.15
CA ARG A 180 -0.56 -2.51 11.52
C ARG A 180 0.86 -2.93 11.18
N ASN A 181 1.42 -3.94 11.85
CA ASN A 181 2.69 -4.53 11.44
C ASN A 181 2.68 -4.84 9.91
N PRO A 182 3.67 -4.35 9.12
CA PRO A 182 3.64 -4.49 7.67
C PRO A 182 3.57 -5.95 7.18
N TYR A 183 4.23 -6.90 7.87
CA TYR A 183 4.14 -8.32 7.52
C TYR A 183 2.73 -8.87 7.75
N SER A 184 2.18 -8.63 8.94
CA SER A 184 0.80 -9.05 9.27
C SER A 184 -0.23 -8.39 8.34
N ARG A 185 0.02 -7.14 7.91
CA ARG A 185 -0.81 -6.42 6.93
C ARG A 185 -0.78 -7.09 5.57
N MET A 186 0.38 -7.49 5.05
CA MET A 186 0.49 -8.17 3.76
C MET A 186 -0.29 -9.49 3.72
N VAL A 187 -0.20 -10.30 4.77
CA VAL A 187 -1.03 -11.53 4.88
C VAL A 187 -2.52 -11.20 4.91
N SER A 188 -2.91 -10.14 5.63
CA SER A 188 -4.31 -9.66 5.64
C SER A 188 -4.79 -9.15 4.27
N MET A 189 -3.88 -8.61 3.44
CA MET A 189 -4.17 -8.19 2.07
C MET A 189 -4.30 -9.39 1.13
N TYR A 190 -3.41 -10.38 1.25
CA TYR A 190 -3.47 -11.62 0.48
C TYR A 190 -4.76 -12.39 0.77
N GLU A 191 -5.07 -12.66 2.04
CA GLU A 191 -6.29 -13.39 2.42
C GLU A 191 -7.58 -12.67 2.00
N TYR A 192 -7.49 -11.37 1.68
CA TYR A 192 -8.62 -10.61 1.18
C TYR A 192 -8.65 -10.50 -0.35
N ASN A 193 -7.50 -10.36 -1.02
CA ASN A 193 -7.46 -10.02 -2.44
C ASN A 193 -6.95 -11.16 -3.34
N LYS A 194 -6.68 -12.35 -2.78
CA LYS A 194 -6.18 -13.48 -3.58
C LYS A 194 -7.22 -13.98 -4.58
N PHE A 195 -6.72 -14.36 -5.76
CA PHE A 195 -7.48 -15.18 -6.69
C PHE A 195 -7.61 -16.62 -6.17
N PRO A 196 -8.59 -17.40 -6.65
CA PRO A 196 -8.64 -18.83 -6.36
C PRO A 196 -7.31 -19.47 -6.78
N CYS A 197 -6.75 -20.31 -5.91
CA CYS A 197 -5.47 -21.01 -6.12
C CYS A 197 -4.22 -20.11 -6.24
N GLU A 198 -4.31 -18.80 -6.00
CA GLU A 198 -3.13 -17.94 -5.94
C GLU A 198 -2.34 -18.21 -4.65
N SER A 199 -1.03 -18.44 -4.75
CA SER A 199 -0.16 -18.59 -3.59
C SER A 199 0.24 -17.23 -3.01
N PHE A 200 0.62 -17.21 -1.72
CA PHE A 200 1.12 -15.99 -1.08
C PHE A 200 2.35 -15.42 -1.78
N GLU A 201 3.28 -16.27 -2.18
CA GLU A 201 4.48 -15.85 -2.90
C GLU A 201 4.15 -15.19 -4.25
N HIS A 202 3.24 -15.78 -5.04
CA HIS A 202 2.80 -15.19 -6.30
C HIS A 202 2.14 -13.82 -6.09
N PHE A 203 1.27 -13.73 -5.07
CA PHE A 203 0.62 -12.48 -4.70
C PHE A 203 1.63 -11.38 -4.32
N VAL A 204 2.59 -11.69 -3.44
CA VAL A 204 3.63 -10.74 -3.01
C VAL A 204 4.49 -10.30 -4.20
N LYS A 205 4.91 -11.21 -5.07
CA LYS A 205 5.69 -10.89 -6.29
C LYS A 205 4.93 -9.91 -7.19
N GLY A 206 3.63 -10.12 -7.40
CA GLY A 206 2.79 -9.22 -8.17
C GLY A 206 2.71 -7.82 -7.56
N PHE A 207 2.44 -7.72 -6.26
CA PHE A 207 2.39 -6.45 -5.54
C PHE A 207 3.74 -5.72 -5.53
N TYR A 208 4.83 -6.47 -5.35
CA TYR A 208 6.20 -5.95 -5.38
C TYR A 208 6.55 -5.37 -6.75
N LYS A 209 6.19 -6.06 -7.84
CA LYS A 209 6.37 -5.55 -9.20
C LYS A 209 5.64 -4.23 -9.42
N ASP A 210 4.37 -4.15 -9.02
CA ASP A 210 3.57 -2.93 -9.15
C ASP A 210 4.13 -1.78 -8.29
N TYR A 211 4.60 -2.08 -7.08
CA TYR A 211 5.29 -1.14 -6.21
C TYR A 211 6.55 -0.57 -6.88
N CYS A 212 7.45 -1.44 -7.37
CA CYS A 212 8.68 -1.01 -8.03
C CYS A 212 8.40 -0.19 -9.29
N ASN A 213 7.50 -0.65 -10.15
CA ASN A 213 7.26 -0.02 -11.44
C ASN A 213 6.50 1.31 -11.31
N ILE A 214 5.53 1.39 -10.39
CA ILE A 214 4.60 2.52 -10.33
C ILE A 214 4.96 3.45 -9.19
N TYR A 215 5.06 2.94 -7.96
CA TYR A 215 5.34 3.79 -6.80
C TYR A 215 6.78 4.31 -6.83
N ILE A 216 7.76 3.43 -7.03
CA ILE A 216 9.17 3.82 -7.06
C ILE A 216 9.55 4.42 -8.43
N GLY A 217 9.24 3.73 -9.52
CA GLY A 217 9.61 4.11 -10.87
C GLY A 217 8.94 5.42 -11.32
N LYS A 218 7.61 5.49 -11.26
CA LYS A 218 6.85 6.68 -11.68
C LYS A 218 6.68 7.73 -10.58
N LYS A 219 7.09 7.44 -9.34
CA LYS A 219 6.87 8.32 -8.17
C LYS A 219 5.41 8.74 -8.01
N SER A 220 4.49 7.85 -8.39
CA SER A 220 3.06 8.12 -8.32
C SER A 220 2.44 7.34 -7.17
N SER A 221 1.81 8.07 -6.26
CA SER A 221 0.85 7.49 -5.32
C SER A 221 -0.58 7.67 -5.79
N GLU A 222 -0.81 8.07 -7.05
CA GLU A 222 -2.15 8.37 -7.54
C GLU A 222 -3.05 7.13 -7.64
N CYS A 223 -4.34 7.26 -7.28
CA CYS A 223 -5.27 6.13 -7.11
C CYS A 223 -5.58 5.44 -8.45
N LYS A 224 -5.55 6.21 -9.54
CA LYS A 224 -5.66 5.68 -10.91
C LYS A 224 -4.42 4.86 -11.29
N ASP A 225 -3.26 5.19 -10.73
CA ASP A 225 -1.98 4.60 -11.12
C ASP A 225 -1.66 3.38 -10.25
N ILE A 226 -1.84 3.47 -8.92
CA ILE A 226 -1.52 2.39 -7.99
C ILE A 226 -2.70 2.02 -7.10
N TYR A 227 -2.85 0.72 -6.84
CA TYR A 227 -3.86 0.22 -5.91
C TYR A 227 -3.53 0.69 -4.49
N CYS A 228 -4.51 1.29 -3.80
CA CYS A 228 -4.31 1.86 -2.46
C CYS A 228 -3.74 0.86 -1.44
N HIS A 229 -4.02 -0.43 -1.58
CA HIS A 229 -3.50 -1.46 -0.69
C HIS A 229 -1.98 -1.65 -0.83
N ILE A 230 -1.40 -1.36 -2.00
CA ILE A 230 0.04 -1.47 -2.24
C ILE A 230 0.79 -0.35 -1.51
N LEU A 231 0.19 0.83 -1.36
CA LEU A 231 0.84 1.98 -0.76
C LEU A 231 1.34 1.70 0.67
N PRO A 232 2.54 2.19 1.04
CA PRO A 232 3.00 2.24 2.40
C PRO A 232 2.01 2.99 3.32
N MET A 233 1.96 2.63 4.59
CA MET A 233 1.04 3.23 5.56
C MET A 233 1.46 4.66 5.94
N HIS A 234 2.76 4.99 5.88
CA HIS A 234 3.21 6.36 6.11
C HIS A 234 2.64 7.34 5.07
N GLU A 235 2.38 6.91 3.82
CA GLU A 235 1.72 7.76 2.82
C GLU A 235 0.34 8.26 3.27
N TYR A 236 -0.35 7.52 4.15
CA TYR A 236 -1.66 7.89 4.69
C TYR A 236 -1.59 8.91 5.81
N THR A 237 -0.44 9.00 6.49
CA THR A 237 -0.30 9.68 7.79
C THR A 237 0.75 10.79 7.79
N HIS A 238 1.67 10.76 6.83
CA HIS A 238 2.82 11.63 6.72
C HIS A 238 2.78 12.43 5.41
N MET A 239 3.46 13.57 5.43
CA MET A 239 3.75 14.37 4.25
C MET A 239 5.16 14.93 4.42
N GLU A 240 6.02 14.70 3.43
CA GLU A 240 7.43 15.18 3.46
C GLU A 240 8.18 14.69 4.72
N GLY A 241 7.99 13.41 5.08
CA GLY A 241 8.61 12.79 6.25
C GLY A 241 8.04 13.24 7.60
N LYS A 242 7.08 14.17 7.63
CA LYS A 242 6.46 14.67 8.87
C LYS A 242 5.07 14.08 9.07
N GLN A 243 4.77 13.63 10.29
CA GLN A 243 3.42 13.21 10.64
C GLN A 243 2.47 14.42 10.55
N ILE A 244 1.36 14.26 9.83
CA ILE A 244 0.34 15.32 9.65
C ILE A 244 -1.01 15.01 10.30
N VAL A 245 -1.21 13.76 10.75
CA VAL A 245 -2.35 13.37 11.58
C VAL A 245 -2.06 13.63 13.06
N SER A 246 -3.10 13.90 13.85
CA SER A 246 -2.99 14.15 15.30
C SER A 246 -2.54 12.90 16.07
N CYS A 247 -2.93 11.71 15.61
CA CYS A 247 -2.67 10.46 16.32
C CYS A 247 -2.52 9.27 15.36
N ILE A 248 -1.59 8.37 15.68
CA ILE A 248 -1.40 7.08 15.01
C ILE A 248 -1.47 5.98 16.06
N ILE A 249 -2.30 4.97 15.82
CA ILE A 249 -2.52 3.86 16.74
C ILE A 249 -2.11 2.56 16.04
N LYS A 250 -1.32 1.72 16.71
CA LYS A 250 -1.02 0.36 16.22
C LYS A 250 -2.20 -0.56 16.51
N GLN A 251 -2.65 -1.28 15.50
CA GLN A 251 -3.82 -2.17 15.59
C GLN A 251 -3.64 -3.22 16.69
N GLU A 252 -2.42 -3.70 16.89
CA GLU A 252 -2.04 -4.71 17.87
C GLU A 252 -2.26 -4.25 19.31
N PHE A 253 -2.19 -2.93 19.56
CA PHE A 253 -2.40 -2.34 20.89
C PHE A 253 -3.85 -1.89 21.11
N LEU A 254 -4.71 -1.95 20.10
CA LEU A 254 -6.07 -1.43 20.24
C LEU A 254 -6.87 -2.20 21.30
N LYS A 255 -6.61 -3.51 21.45
CA LYS A 255 -7.28 -4.34 22.46
C LYS A 255 -6.87 -3.93 23.88
N SER A 256 -5.58 -3.87 24.17
CA SER A 256 -5.08 -3.50 25.49
C SER A 256 -5.44 -2.06 25.86
N LEU A 257 -5.38 -1.13 24.89
CA LEU A 257 -5.77 0.26 25.11
C LEU A 257 -7.23 0.41 25.56
N ILE A 258 -8.13 -0.44 25.05
CA ILE A 258 -9.53 -0.45 25.45
C ILE A 258 -9.71 -1.11 26.83
N GLU A 259 -8.99 -2.20 27.10
CA GLU A 259 -9.06 -2.93 28.38
C GLU A 259 -8.50 -2.12 29.56
N ASP A 260 -7.41 -1.36 29.33
CA ASP A 260 -6.77 -0.53 30.36
C ASP A 260 -7.39 0.87 30.50
N ASP A 261 -8.56 1.10 29.88
CA ASP A 261 -9.24 2.40 29.83
C ASP A 261 -8.30 3.55 29.42
N TRP A 262 -7.42 3.28 28.46
CA TRP A 262 -6.49 4.25 27.90
C TRP A 262 -5.53 4.90 28.91
N LYS A 263 -5.33 4.30 30.10
CA LYS A 263 -4.45 4.85 31.15
C LYS A 263 -3.03 5.04 30.63
N GLY A 264 -2.47 6.24 30.85
CA GLY A 264 -1.13 6.62 30.38
C GLY A 264 -0.98 6.82 28.86
N SER A 265 -2.03 6.58 28.07
CA SER A 265 -1.96 6.77 26.61
C SER A 265 -1.98 8.26 26.23
N LYS A 266 -1.18 8.63 25.22
CA LYS A 266 -1.16 9.96 24.60
C LYS A 266 -2.24 10.15 23.52
N VAL A 267 -3.21 9.23 23.44
CA VAL A 267 -4.30 9.28 22.45
C VAL A 267 -5.24 10.44 22.82
N PRO A 268 -5.62 11.33 21.89
CA PRO A 268 -6.55 12.42 22.20
C PRO A 268 -7.94 11.91 22.63
N ASN A 269 -8.62 12.60 23.56
CA ASN A 269 -9.91 12.16 24.10
C ASN A 269 -10.98 11.93 23.02
N HIS A 270 -11.07 12.80 22.01
CA HIS A 270 -12.01 12.63 20.90
C HIS A 270 -11.74 11.37 20.05
N VAL A 271 -10.51 10.86 20.06
CA VAL A 271 -10.14 9.58 19.44
C VAL A 271 -10.47 8.41 20.38
N LYS A 272 -10.26 8.56 21.69
CA LYS A 272 -10.68 7.55 22.69
C LYS A 272 -12.19 7.33 22.64
N GLU A 273 -12.97 8.41 22.64
CA GLU A 273 -14.43 8.39 22.48
C GLU A 273 -14.86 7.73 21.16
N ALA A 274 -14.13 8.03 20.07
CA ALA A 274 -14.36 7.41 18.76
C ALA A 274 -14.09 5.90 18.75
N LEU A 275 -13.21 5.41 19.62
CA LEU A 275 -12.81 4.01 19.69
C LEU A 275 -13.53 3.21 20.80
N ALA A 276 -14.16 3.92 21.74
CA ALA A 276 -14.91 3.33 22.83
C ALA A 276 -16.06 2.45 22.31
N GLY A 277 -16.18 1.23 22.83
CA GLY A 277 -17.29 0.33 22.51
C GLY A 277 -17.24 -0.32 21.12
N ILE A 278 -16.15 -0.16 20.35
CA ILE A 278 -16.01 -0.86 19.07
C ILE A 278 -16.00 -2.38 19.33
N PRO A 279 -16.93 -3.14 18.73
CA PRO A 279 -16.96 -4.57 18.92
C PRO A 279 -15.76 -5.23 18.23
N HIS A 280 -15.13 -6.18 18.92
CA HIS A 280 -14.10 -7.04 18.33
C HIS A 280 -14.76 -8.14 17.46
N LYS A 281 -15.51 -7.75 16.43
CA LYS A 281 -16.36 -8.66 15.62
C LYS A 281 -15.68 -9.30 14.41
N ASN A 282 -14.42 -8.97 14.14
CA ASN A 282 -13.73 -9.35 12.89
C ASN A 282 -12.54 -10.31 13.08
N GLN A 283 -12.54 -11.10 14.15
CA GLN A 283 -11.58 -12.18 14.29
C GLN A 283 -11.97 -13.31 13.32
N ARG A 284 -11.24 -13.41 12.21
CA ARG A 284 -11.36 -14.56 11.30
C ARG A 284 -10.65 -15.73 11.94
N ASP A 285 -11.30 -16.89 11.96
CA ASP A 285 -10.63 -18.13 12.29
C ASP A 285 -9.60 -18.43 11.21
N ARG A 286 -8.32 -18.46 11.60
CA ARG A 286 -7.21 -18.66 10.67
C ARG A 286 -6.66 -20.05 10.92
N LYS A 287 -6.67 -20.88 9.88
CA LYS A 287 -6.02 -22.20 9.90
C LYS A 287 -4.50 -22.12 10.10
N ARG A 288 -3.90 -20.97 9.79
CA ARG A 288 -2.46 -20.74 9.77
C ARG A 288 -2.10 -19.43 10.45
N SER A 289 -1.05 -19.41 11.27
CA SER A 289 -0.51 -18.15 11.79
C SER A 289 0.04 -17.30 10.64
N TRP A 290 0.11 -15.97 10.80
CA TRP A 290 0.51 -15.10 9.69
C TRP A 290 2.01 -15.24 9.36
N GLN A 291 2.82 -15.60 10.36
CA GLN A 291 4.27 -15.76 10.25
C GLN A 291 4.66 -16.91 9.31
N GLU A 292 3.88 -17.98 9.31
CA GLU A 292 4.19 -19.15 8.50
C GLU A 292 4.04 -18.89 6.99
N TYR A 293 3.31 -17.85 6.57
CA TYR A 293 3.17 -17.49 5.15
C TYR A 293 4.50 -17.11 4.50
N TYR A 294 5.47 -16.66 5.30
CA TYR A 294 6.71 -16.09 4.79
C TYR A 294 7.77 -17.13 4.45
N THR A 295 8.34 -16.98 3.26
CA THR A 295 9.70 -17.43 2.93
C THR A 295 10.66 -16.24 3.00
N GLN A 296 11.97 -16.50 2.99
CA GLN A 296 12.99 -15.43 2.96
C GLN A 296 12.73 -14.43 1.83
N SER A 297 12.44 -14.93 0.63
CA SER A 297 12.17 -14.10 -0.55
C SER A 297 10.96 -13.17 -0.33
N THR A 298 9.85 -13.68 0.18
CA THR A 298 8.66 -12.86 0.46
C THR A 298 8.87 -11.88 1.61
N MET A 299 9.65 -12.23 2.62
CA MET A 299 9.98 -11.34 3.73
C MET A 299 10.79 -10.14 3.25
N SER A 300 11.84 -10.40 2.45
CA SER A 300 12.68 -9.34 1.87
C SER A 300 11.87 -8.40 0.96
N MET A 301 10.99 -8.93 0.10
CA MET A 301 10.13 -8.10 -0.76
C MET A 301 9.19 -7.20 0.07
N VAL A 302 8.57 -7.74 1.12
CA VAL A 302 7.65 -6.96 1.97
C VAL A 302 8.40 -5.92 2.79
N TYR A 303 9.60 -6.26 3.28
CA TYR A 303 10.47 -5.29 3.94
C TYR A 303 10.80 -4.13 3.01
N GLU A 304 11.25 -4.41 1.79
CA GLU A 304 11.63 -3.36 0.82
C GLU A 304 10.44 -2.49 0.39
N MET A 305 9.23 -3.03 0.30
CA MET A 305 8.02 -2.22 0.05
C MET A 305 7.71 -1.27 1.19
N TYR A 306 7.97 -1.67 2.43
CA TYR A 306 7.45 -1.01 3.63
C TYR A 306 8.53 -0.65 4.64
N TRP A 307 9.79 -0.52 4.24
CA TRP A 307 10.91 -0.29 5.17
C TRP A 307 10.70 0.99 5.99
N GLN A 308 10.17 2.05 5.37
CA GLN A 308 9.82 3.29 6.06
C GLN A 308 8.72 3.09 7.10
N ASP A 309 7.77 2.19 6.85
CA ASP A 309 6.72 1.88 7.83
C ASP A 309 7.32 1.15 9.05
N PHE A 310 8.30 0.27 8.85
CA PHE A 310 9.01 -0.36 9.97
C PHE A 310 9.74 0.68 10.82
N GLU A 311 10.48 1.58 10.18
CA GLU A 311 11.23 2.64 10.85
C GLU A 311 10.31 3.65 11.55
N ILE A 312 9.41 4.30 10.81
CA ILE A 312 8.55 5.39 11.30
C ILE A 312 7.64 4.90 12.43
N PHE A 313 7.10 3.68 12.33
CA PHE A 313 6.20 3.16 13.34
C PHE A 313 6.92 2.32 14.40
N GLY A 314 8.23 2.09 14.30
CA GLY A 314 8.98 1.25 15.24
C GLY A 314 8.40 -0.17 15.33
N TYR A 315 8.22 -0.83 14.18
CA TYR A 315 7.95 -2.27 14.14
C TYR A 315 9.26 -3.03 14.04
N ASP A 316 9.30 -4.21 14.65
CA ASP A 316 10.42 -5.13 14.47
C ASP A 316 10.46 -5.63 13.02
N ILE A 317 11.66 -5.64 12.45
CA ILE A 317 11.97 -6.16 11.12
C ILE A 317 12.11 -7.69 11.18
N SER A 318 12.42 -8.26 12.34
CA SER A 318 12.43 -9.70 12.56
C SER A 318 11.01 -10.28 12.66
N ILE A 319 10.87 -11.57 12.38
CA ILE A 319 9.68 -12.35 12.68
C ILE A 319 10.08 -13.32 13.80
N PRO A 320 9.82 -13.01 15.09
CA PRO A 320 10.36 -13.76 16.23
C PRO A 320 10.04 -15.26 16.21
N GLU A 321 8.91 -15.65 15.63
CA GLU A 321 8.51 -17.06 15.51
C GLU A 321 9.18 -17.81 14.35
N ARG A 322 10.06 -17.16 13.59
CA ARG A 322 10.71 -17.67 12.37
C ARG A 322 12.21 -17.43 12.38
N ASN A 323 12.91 -18.12 13.28
CA ASN A 323 14.37 -18.07 13.42
C ASN A 323 15.13 -18.56 12.17
N ASP A 324 14.46 -19.27 11.25
CA ASP A 324 15.00 -19.69 9.96
C ASP A 324 15.10 -18.55 8.94
N LEU A 325 14.43 -17.42 9.19
CA LEU A 325 14.46 -16.25 8.33
C LEU A 325 15.54 -15.26 8.80
N VAL A 326 16.39 -14.86 7.87
CA VAL A 326 17.42 -13.84 8.08
C VAL A 326 16.78 -12.46 7.96
N VAL A 327 17.02 -11.60 8.95
CA VAL A 327 16.57 -10.20 8.92
C VAL A 327 17.20 -9.52 7.70
N PRO A 328 16.39 -8.93 6.79
CA PRO A 328 16.92 -8.19 5.66
C PRO A 328 17.87 -7.08 6.14
N CYS A 329 19.03 -6.96 5.50
CA CYS A 329 19.95 -5.86 5.79
C CYS A 329 19.23 -4.52 5.54
N VAL A 330 19.42 -3.57 6.45
CA VAL A 330 18.83 -2.25 6.34
C VAL A 330 19.34 -1.62 5.06
N ILE A 331 18.42 -1.39 4.11
CA ILE A 331 18.78 -0.80 2.83
C ILE A 331 19.14 0.66 3.10
N THR A 332 20.44 0.95 3.18
CA THR A 332 20.89 2.35 3.16
C THR A 332 20.47 2.96 1.83
N THR A 333 20.12 4.24 1.84
CA THR A 333 19.52 4.97 0.70
C THR A 333 20.33 4.80 -0.59
N SER A 334 21.66 4.65 -0.46
CA SER A 334 22.60 4.36 -1.55
C SER A 334 22.38 3.01 -2.23
N ALA A 335 22.06 1.95 -1.47
CA ALA A 335 21.80 0.61 -2.02
C ALA A 335 20.48 0.55 -2.83
N THR A 336 19.45 1.28 -2.39
CA THR A 336 18.22 1.45 -3.19
C THR A 336 18.51 2.14 -4.51
N LEU A 337 19.40 3.13 -4.51
CA LEU A 337 19.81 3.86 -5.71
C LEU A 337 20.59 2.96 -6.67
N LEU A 338 21.55 2.18 -6.15
CA LEU A 338 22.33 1.23 -6.96
C LEU A 338 21.47 0.12 -7.56
N ARG A 339 20.48 -0.39 -6.83
CA ARG A 339 19.54 -1.38 -7.38
C ARG A 339 18.63 -0.78 -8.46
N LYS A 340 18.25 0.49 -8.35
CA LYS A 340 17.52 1.22 -9.41
C LYS A 340 18.34 1.34 -10.68
N ILE A 341 19.64 1.59 -10.56
CA ILE A 341 20.57 1.65 -11.69
C ILE A 341 20.65 0.28 -12.35
N SER A 342 20.84 -0.79 -11.56
CA SER A 342 20.91 -2.16 -12.06
C SER A 342 19.63 -2.62 -12.78
N LEU A 343 18.44 -2.37 -12.21
CA LEU A 343 17.18 -2.77 -12.87
C LEU A 343 16.91 -2.01 -14.16
N LYS A 344 17.29 -0.72 -14.25
CA LYS A 344 17.19 0.04 -15.49
C LYS A 344 18.14 -0.48 -16.56
N ALA A 345 19.36 -0.85 -16.18
CA ALA A 345 20.35 -1.38 -17.11
C ALA A 345 19.96 -2.78 -17.63
N GLU A 346 19.31 -3.62 -16.81
CA GLU A 346 18.72 -4.90 -17.25
C GLU A 346 17.55 -4.70 -18.22
N GLU A 347 16.69 -3.70 -17.99
CA GLU A 347 15.53 -3.42 -18.86
C GLU A 347 15.95 -2.84 -20.23
N ASN A 348 17.06 -2.10 -20.27
CA ASN A 348 17.58 -1.50 -21.50
C ASN A 348 18.49 -2.43 -22.32
N GLY A 349 18.90 -3.59 -21.78
CA GLY A 349 19.89 -4.45 -22.43
C GLY A 349 21.28 -3.80 -22.57
N GLU A 350 21.52 -2.70 -21.87
CA GLU A 350 22.75 -1.88 -21.91
C GLU A 350 23.49 -2.04 -20.58
N LEU A 351 23.97 -3.24 -20.28
CA LEU A 351 24.82 -3.49 -19.11
C LEU A 351 26.28 -3.61 -19.54
N THR A 352 26.85 -2.63 -20.25
CA THR A 352 28.30 -2.60 -20.53
C THR A 352 28.97 -1.23 -20.64
N GLN A 353 28.30 -0.07 -20.55
CA GLN A 353 29.02 1.22 -20.73
C GLN A 353 28.87 2.28 -19.61
N GLU A 354 27.84 2.25 -18.76
CA GLU A 354 27.64 3.33 -17.75
C GLU A 354 28.43 3.15 -16.43
N LEU A 355 29.05 1.98 -16.18
CA LEU A 355 29.81 1.74 -14.95
C LEU A 355 31.27 2.21 -15.03
N ASP A 356 31.80 2.48 -16.23
CA ASP A 356 33.17 2.98 -16.42
C ASP A 356 33.28 4.52 -16.28
N GLU A 357 32.16 5.26 -16.36
CA GLU A 357 32.16 6.73 -16.24
C GLU A 357 32.06 7.23 -14.78
N LEU A 358 31.67 6.37 -13.83
CA LEU A 358 31.75 6.66 -12.41
C LEU A 358 33.16 6.32 -11.90
N GLY A 359 34.14 7.15 -12.24
CA GLY A 359 35.56 7.05 -11.88
C GLY A 359 35.86 7.05 -10.38
N GLY A 360 35.42 6.02 -9.67
CA GLY A 360 35.85 5.66 -8.33
C GLY A 360 37.01 4.69 -8.41
N SER A 361 38.23 5.21 -8.28
CA SER A 361 39.43 4.42 -8.02
C SER A 361 39.24 3.67 -6.69
N THR A 362 38.80 2.41 -6.76
CA THR A 362 38.87 1.50 -5.62
C THR A 362 40.30 0.97 -5.57
N THR A 363 41.14 1.60 -4.76
CA THR A 363 42.47 1.09 -4.45
C THR A 363 42.30 -0.21 -3.66
N LEU A 364 42.63 -1.34 -4.29
CA LEU A 364 42.74 -2.64 -3.64
C LEU A 364 43.86 -2.57 -2.60
N ALA A 365 43.49 -2.63 -1.32
CA ALA A 365 44.42 -2.79 -0.22
C ALA A 365 44.91 -4.24 -0.15
N THR A 366 46.24 -4.41 -0.22
CA THR A 366 47.00 -5.62 0.07
C THR A 366 46.73 -6.10 1.51
N PRO A 367 46.72 -7.42 1.80
CA PRO A 367 46.18 -7.94 3.05
C PRO A 367 47.12 -7.69 4.24
N LEU A 368 46.55 -7.12 5.31
CA LEU A 368 47.09 -7.19 6.65
C LEU A 368 46.51 -8.42 7.37
N THR A 369 47.38 -9.03 8.15
CA THR A 369 47.24 -10.30 8.86
C THR A 369 46.04 -10.37 9.80
N GLN A 370 45.27 -11.44 9.62
CA GLN A 370 44.68 -12.33 10.64
C GLN A 370 44.64 -11.79 12.08
N ASP A 371 43.51 -11.22 12.49
CA ASP A 371 42.79 -11.67 13.69
C ASP A 371 41.42 -10.98 13.87
N GLN A 372 40.44 -11.84 14.14
CA GLN A 372 39.12 -11.60 14.77
C GLN A 372 37.98 -10.94 13.95
N ASN A 373 36.89 -11.73 13.90
CA ASN A 373 35.49 -11.44 13.58
C ASN A 373 35.08 -11.29 12.11
N ASN A 374 34.75 -12.43 11.49
CA ASN A 374 33.88 -12.53 10.33
C ASN A 374 33.01 -13.79 10.43
N GLU A 375 31.69 -13.62 10.50
CA GLU A 375 30.73 -14.62 10.04
C GLU A 375 29.45 -13.93 9.55
N CYS A 376 29.53 -13.25 8.40
CA CYS A 376 28.36 -12.98 7.55
C CYS A 376 28.75 -12.55 6.14
N LEU A 377 29.56 -13.35 5.43
CA LEU A 377 29.67 -13.30 3.97
C LEU A 377 29.96 -14.72 3.46
N SER A 378 28.90 -15.48 3.17
CA SER A 378 29.00 -16.65 2.32
C SER A 378 28.61 -16.26 0.90
N GLU A 379 29.60 -16.20 0.01
CA GLU A 379 29.44 -16.08 -1.43
C GLU A 379 28.51 -17.18 -1.97
N VAL A 380 27.49 -16.77 -2.74
CA VAL A 380 26.75 -17.66 -3.63
C VAL A 380 27.47 -17.61 -4.99
N GLN A 381 28.35 -18.57 -5.26
CA GLN A 381 28.88 -18.78 -6.60
C GLN A 381 27.80 -19.42 -7.49
N VAL A 382 27.22 -18.64 -8.41
CA VAL A 382 26.41 -19.16 -9.51
C VAL A 382 27.35 -19.57 -10.63
N LYS A 383 27.54 -20.87 -10.80
CA LYS A 383 28.33 -21.45 -11.89
C LYS A 383 27.47 -21.52 -13.15
N CYS A 384 27.73 -20.63 -14.11
CA CYS A 384 27.15 -20.67 -15.45
C CYS A 384 28.16 -21.29 -16.42
N ASP A 385 28.02 -22.58 -16.73
CA ASP A 385 28.78 -23.22 -17.80
C ASP A 385 28.08 -22.95 -19.15
N LYS A 386 28.78 -22.32 -20.09
CA LYS A 386 28.47 -22.40 -21.53
C LYS A 386 29.77 -22.48 -22.37
N PRO A 387 29.74 -23.17 -23.52
CA PRO A 387 30.93 -23.69 -24.16
C PRO A 387 31.61 -22.70 -25.11
N SER A 388 32.89 -22.98 -25.29
CA SER A 388 33.89 -22.37 -26.17
C SER A 388 33.50 -22.24 -27.64
N TYR A 389 33.84 -21.10 -28.24
CA TYR A 389 34.24 -21.01 -29.64
C TYR A 389 35.45 -20.06 -29.78
N THR A 390 36.26 -20.35 -30.78
CA THR A 390 37.68 -20.02 -30.98
C THR A 390 37.94 -18.76 -31.84
N HIS A 391 39.13 -18.19 -31.60
CA HIS A 391 40.03 -17.42 -32.48
C HIS A 391 39.52 -16.14 -33.17
N GLU A 392 40.17 -15.00 -32.86
CA GLU A 392 41.08 -14.31 -33.80
C GLU A 392 41.98 -13.29 -33.08
N GLU A 393 43.24 -13.24 -33.51
CA GLU A 393 44.29 -12.34 -33.04
C GLU A 393 44.14 -10.95 -33.68
N ALA A 394 44.36 -9.89 -32.91
CA ALA A 394 44.81 -8.62 -33.44
C ALA A 394 45.71 -7.91 -32.42
N GLN A 395 47.00 -7.91 -32.71
CA GLN A 395 48.00 -7.01 -32.11
C GLN A 395 47.84 -5.63 -32.76
N VAL A 396 47.86 -4.53 -31.98
CA VAL A 396 48.48 -3.25 -32.41
C VAL A 396 48.92 -2.44 -31.18
N GLU A 397 50.25 -2.24 -31.13
CA GLU A 397 51.08 -1.12 -30.67
C GLU A 397 50.71 -0.25 -29.45
N ILE A 398 51.63 -0.32 -28.48
CA ILE A 398 51.91 0.70 -27.47
C ILE A 398 52.82 1.75 -28.11
N SER A 399 52.45 3.04 -28.00
CA SER A 399 53.38 4.16 -28.16
C SER A 399 53.36 5.02 -26.90
N VAL A 400 54.56 5.35 -26.42
CA VAL A 400 54.83 6.22 -25.27
C VAL A 400 55.45 7.50 -25.81
N ALA A 401 54.85 8.63 -25.45
CA ALA A 401 55.45 9.97 -25.38
C ALA A 401 54.54 10.75 -24.40
N GLY A 402 55.00 11.52 -23.42
CA GLY A 402 56.23 12.28 -23.28
C GLY A 402 55.83 13.72 -22.97
N ASP A 403 56.10 14.16 -21.74
CA ASP A 403 56.18 15.54 -21.20
C ASP A 403 55.03 16.55 -21.43
N SER A 404 54.51 17.11 -20.33
CA SER A 404 54.97 18.42 -19.84
C SER A 404 54.14 18.93 -18.64
N THR A 405 54.86 19.56 -17.74
CA THR A 405 54.45 20.36 -16.58
C THR A 405 53.58 21.56 -16.94
N ILE A 406 52.71 22.01 -16.03
CA ILE A 406 52.49 23.44 -15.68
C ILE A 406 51.76 23.55 -14.33
N GLU A 407 52.23 24.52 -13.55
CA GLU A 407 51.80 25.00 -12.24
C GLU A 407 50.36 25.58 -12.24
N GLY A 408 49.74 25.70 -11.05
CA GLY A 408 48.63 26.65 -10.92
C GLY A 408 47.68 26.50 -9.73
N THR A 409 48.10 27.09 -8.61
CA THR A 409 47.28 27.85 -7.65
C THR A 409 46.15 27.19 -6.86
N SER A 410 46.41 27.21 -5.55
CA SER A 410 45.53 27.09 -4.39
C SER A 410 44.32 28.04 -4.40
N HIS A 411 43.15 27.50 -4.03
CA HIS A 411 42.14 28.26 -3.31
C HIS A 411 41.70 27.46 -2.08
N GLU A 412 42.21 27.88 -0.92
CA GLU A 412 41.59 27.60 0.38
C GLU A 412 40.20 28.23 0.40
N THR A 413 39.19 27.43 0.76
CA THR A 413 37.93 27.95 1.28
C THR A 413 37.69 27.26 2.61
N GLN A 414 38.02 27.96 3.70
CA GLN A 414 37.56 27.63 5.04
C GLN A 414 36.05 27.89 5.11
N VAL A 415 35.27 26.86 5.44
CA VAL A 415 33.92 27.01 5.96
C VAL A 415 33.91 26.43 7.35
N GLY A 416 33.80 27.32 8.34
CA GLY A 416 33.66 26.97 9.75
C GLY A 416 32.23 26.51 10.10
N LEU A 417 32.20 25.47 10.93
CA LEU A 417 31.28 25.19 12.04
C LEU A 417 29.82 25.67 11.95
N VAL A 418 28.87 24.73 12.07
CA VAL A 418 27.96 24.66 13.24
C VAL A 418 27.61 23.18 13.50
N HIS A 419 28.05 22.67 14.65
CA HIS A 419 27.52 21.46 15.29
C HIS A 419 26.30 21.87 16.12
N ASP A 420 25.14 21.24 15.91
CA ASP A 420 24.05 21.23 16.90
C ASP A 420 23.74 19.79 17.28
N SER A 421 24.36 19.37 18.38
CA SER A 421 24.03 18.17 19.14
C SER A 421 23.07 18.57 20.25
N VAL A 422 21.81 18.18 20.18
CA VAL A 422 20.90 18.28 21.34
C VAL A 422 20.98 16.98 22.14
N PHE A 423 21.78 17.01 23.20
CA PHE A 423 21.62 16.12 24.35
C PHE A 423 20.44 16.61 25.18
N VAL A 424 19.48 15.72 25.47
CA VAL A 424 18.57 15.89 26.60
C VAL A 424 18.97 14.88 27.67
N LEU A 425 19.77 15.35 28.62
CA LEU A 425 19.96 14.71 29.92
C LEU A 425 18.74 15.08 30.78
N SER A 426 17.93 14.10 31.15
CA SER A 426 16.96 14.24 32.24
C SER A 426 17.59 13.63 33.49
N GLN A 427 18.17 14.48 34.34
CA GLN A 427 18.48 14.15 35.72
C GLN A 427 17.17 13.92 36.46
N GLN A 428 17.08 12.78 37.16
CA GLN A 428 15.98 12.47 38.07
C GLN A 428 16.58 12.42 39.48
N GLU A 429 16.36 13.48 40.26
CA GLU A 429 16.59 13.46 41.71
C GLU A 429 15.35 12.90 42.43
N PRO A 430 15.53 12.25 43.60
CA PRO A 430 14.48 11.46 44.23
C PRO A 430 13.68 12.22 45.32
N THR A 431 12.44 11.74 45.54
CA THR A 431 11.67 11.68 46.81
C THR A 431 11.09 12.98 47.40
N PRO A 432 10.03 12.95 48.26
CA PRO A 432 9.68 11.87 49.19
C PRO A 432 8.20 11.49 49.39
N ASN A 433 8.07 10.34 50.05
CA ASN A 433 6.89 9.78 50.71
C ASN A 433 6.14 10.80 51.57
N VAL A 434 4.81 10.77 51.47
CA VAL A 434 3.85 10.79 52.60
C VAL A 434 2.69 9.87 52.25
#